data_AF-A0A561VGC5-F1
#
_entry.id   AF-A0A561VGC5-F1
#
_cell.length_a   1.000
_cell.length_b   1.000
_cell.length_c   1.000
_cell.angle_alpha   90.00
_cell.angle_beta   90.00
_cell.angle_gamma   90.00
#
_symmetry.space_group_name_H-M   'P 1'
#
loop_
_entity.id
_entity.type
_entity.pdbx_description
1 polymer ?
#
loop_
_entity_poly.entity_id
_entity_poly.type
_entity_poly.pdbx_seq_one_letter_code
_entity_poly.pdbx_strand_id
1 'polypeptide(L)'
;MTRVLLISGSTREGSLHTAALRTAARFAPPEVDATLYAQLAGLPAFVPGEPAPPEPVTELRRRVVAADALLLCTPEYAGSLPGSLKNLLDWLVDGGELTGRAAAWLSVAAPGRDEGARAGLESALEHGGARLLRAACVRVPLDIRSVDEHGLVADPRLHTALGDMLRALVRWSAPEPRREPSWQVQSSLYPVITGSDAPGFGRRPDFRGRPDLGGGPDFGGRPDFGGRPDFGGPPDFGGRPG
;
A
#
# COMPACT_ATOMS: atom_id res chain seq x y z
N MET A 1 0.82 -17.54 17.52
CA MET A 1 -0.32 -16.65 17.22
C MET A 1 0.08 -15.81 16.03
N THR A 2 -0.82 -15.64 15.07
CA THR A 2 -0.62 -14.79 13.89
C THR A 2 -1.00 -13.36 14.24
N ARG A 3 -0.13 -12.40 13.97
CA ARG A 3 -0.38 -10.98 14.24
C ARG A 3 -1.09 -10.35 13.05
N VAL A 4 -2.25 -9.75 13.29
CA VAL A 4 -3.00 -9.01 12.28
C VAL A 4 -3.09 -7.55 12.70
N LEU A 5 -2.50 -6.66 11.90
CA LEU A 5 -2.63 -5.23 12.11
C LEU A 5 -3.90 -4.73 11.43
N LEU A 6 -4.79 -4.14 12.23
CA LEU A 6 -6.04 -3.59 11.77
C LEU A 6 -5.87 -2.08 11.51
N ILE A 7 -6.20 -1.61 10.31
CA ILE A 7 -6.02 -0.21 9.91
C ILE A 7 -7.35 0.38 9.47
N SER A 8 -7.88 1.33 10.24
CA SER A 8 -9.06 2.10 9.85
C SER A 8 -8.65 3.22 8.90
N GLY A 9 -9.38 3.41 7.80
CA GLY A 9 -9.20 4.55 6.89
C GLY A 9 -9.86 5.85 7.37
N SER A 10 -10.45 5.85 8.57
CA SER A 10 -11.22 6.96 9.11
C SER A 10 -10.55 7.57 10.32
N THR A 11 -10.39 8.90 10.31
CA THR A 11 -9.82 9.67 11.43
C THR A 11 -10.86 10.29 12.35
N ARG A 12 -12.14 10.28 11.97
CA ARG A 12 -13.21 10.84 12.80
C ARG A 12 -13.48 9.97 14.03
N GLU A 13 -13.84 10.62 15.12
CA GLU A 13 -14.43 9.94 16.27
C GLU A 13 -15.78 9.29 15.89
N GLY A 14 -16.12 8.18 16.54
CA GLY A 14 -17.38 7.46 16.27
C GLY A 14 -17.47 6.81 14.88
N SER A 15 -16.34 6.56 14.21
CA SER A 15 -16.38 5.93 12.88
C SER A 15 -16.84 4.48 12.94
N LEU A 16 -17.87 4.14 12.15
CA LEU A 16 -18.34 2.77 11.94
C LEU A 16 -17.24 1.82 11.44
N HIS A 17 -16.28 2.31 10.65
CA HIS A 17 -15.15 1.52 10.13
C HIS A 17 -14.18 1.16 11.26
N THR A 18 -13.91 2.14 12.14
CA THR A 18 -13.12 1.91 13.35
C THR A 18 -13.84 0.99 14.33
N ALA A 19 -15.15 1.13 14.52
CA ALA A 19 -15.96 0.25 15.35
C ALA A 19 -15.95 -1.19 14.84
N ALA A 20 -16.04 -1.40 13.52
CA ALA A 20 -15.94 -2.73 12.91
C ALA A 20 -14.57 -3.38 13.16
N LEU A 21 -13.47 -2.63 13.07
CA LEU A 21 -12.13 -3.16 13.40
C LEU A 21 -11.92 -3.39 14.90
N ARG A 22 -12.48 -2.56 15.78
CA ARG A 22 -12.49 -2.84 17.23
C ARG A 22 -13.23 -4.14 17.53
N THR A 23 -14.34 -4.39 16.81
CA THR A 23 -15.09 -5.64 16.87
C THR A 23 -14.22 -6.81 16.42
N ALA A 24 -13.45 -6.65 15.33
CA ALA A 24 -12.50 -7.67 14.86
C ALA A 24 -11.42 -8.01 15.90
N ALA A 25 -10.87 -7.00 16.57
CA ALA A 25 -9.91 -7.21 17.65
C ALA A 25 -10.54 -7.92 18.86
N ARG A 26 -11.77 -7.55 19.24
CA ARG A 26 -12.47 -8.13 20.39
C ARG A 26 -12.86 -9.59 20.17
N PHE A 27 -13.30 -9.93 18.97
CA PHE A 27 -13.80 -11.26 18.61
C PHE A 27 -12.79 -12.07 17.78
N ALA A 28 -11.51 -11.71 17.85
CA ALA A 28 -10.45 -12.43 17.18
C ALA A 28 -10.42 -13.91 17.64
N PRO A 29 -10.24 -14.88 16.73
CA PRO A 29 -10.00 -16.26 17.10
C PRO A 29 -8.78 -16.41 18.03
N PRO A 30 -8.72 -17.43 18.91
CA PRO A 30 -7.61 -17.61 19.87
C PRO A 30 -6.21 -17.66 19.24
N GLU A 31 -6.10 -18.09 17.99
CA GLU A 31 -4.85 -18.16 17.23
C GLU A 31 -4.40 -16.80 16.65
N VAL A 32 -5.24 -15.77 16.71
CA VAL A 32 -5.04 -14.44 16.12
C VAL A 32 -4.81 -13.38 17.20
N ASP A 33 -3.70 -12.65 17.07
CA ASP A 33 -3.44 -11.41 17.81
C ASP A 33 -3.79 -10.23 16.89
N ALA A 34 -5.01 -9.70 17.02
CA ALA A 34 -5.51 -8.60 16.20
C ALA A 34 -5.40 -7.27 16.94
N THR A 35 -4.56 -6.36 16.44
CA THR A 35 -4.30 -5.05 17.07
C THR A 35 -4.70 -3.91 16.16
N LEU A 36 -5.48 -2.97 16.69
CA LEU A 36 -5.86 -1.74 15.98
C LEU A 36 -4.73 -0.71 15.96
N TYR A 37 -4.38 -0.24 14.77
CA TYR A 37 -3.57 0.97 14.58
C TYR A 37 -4.47 2.21 14.70
N ALA A 38 -4.20 3.04 15.71
CA ALA A 38 -5.04 4.19 16.07
C ALA A 38 -4.39 5.55 15.77
N GLN A 39 -3.15 5.56 15.25
CA GLN A 39 -2.35 6.78 15.09
C GLN A 39 -2.42 7.41 13.69
N LEU A 40 -3.40 7.02 12.86
CA LEU A 40 -3.54 7.51 11.48
C LEU A 40 -3.53 9.05 11.36
N ALA A 41 -4.23 9.75 12.27
CA ALA A 41 -4.32 11.21 12.24
C ALA A 41 -3.00 11.92 12.60
N GLY A 42 -2.05 11.22 13.23
CA GLY A 42 -0.76 11.77 13.64
C GLY A 42 0.35 11.59 12.62
N LEU A 43 0.08 10.96 11.47
CA LEU A 43 1.09 10.78 10.43
C LEU A 43 1.36 12.10 9.70
N PRO A 44 2.63 12.50 9.54
CA PRO A 44 3.00 13.65 8.74
C PRO A 44 2.68 13.41 7.27
N ALA A 45 2.55 14.50 6.51
CA ALA A 45 2.44 14.43 5.05
C ALA A 45 3.64 13.69 4.45
N PHE A 46 3.37 12.81 3.50
CA PHE A 46 4.38 12.01 2.81
C PHE A 46 5.38 12.88 2.06
N VAL A 47 6.66 12.54 2.22
CA VAL A 47 7.78 13.12 1.47
C VAL A 47 8.56 11.96 0.83
N PRO A 48 8.60 11.85 -0.52
CA PRO A 48 9.30 10.76 -1.20
C PRO A 48 10.79 10.70 -0.87
N GLY A 49 11.31 9.51 -0.56
CA GLY A 49 12.73 9.30 -0.32
C GLY A 49 13.30 9.98 0.94
N GLU A 50 12.45 10.34 1.92
CA GLU A 50 12.88 10.93 3.18
C GLU A 50 13.88 10.01 3.92
N PRO A 51 15.17 10.41 4.06
CA PRO A 51 16.20 9.55 4.66
C PRO A 51 16.01 9.32 6.16
N ALA A 52 15.33 10.23 6.87
CA ALA A 52 15.06 10.12 8.30
C ALA A 52 13.55 10.28 8.57
N PRO A 53 12.74 9.23 8.32
CA PRO A 53 11.31 9.28 8.54
C PRO A 53 10.97 9.72 9.98
N PRO A 54 9.98 10.61 10.18
CA PRO A 54 9.54 11.01 11.52
C PRO A 54 9.10 9.81 12.37
N GLU A 55 9.23 9.93 13.69
CA GLU A 55 8.93 8.83 14.63
C GLU A 55 7.55 8.16 14.41
N PRO A 56 6.44 8.89 14.13
CA PRO A 56 5.16 8.25 13.84
C PRO A 56 5.18 7.32 12.62
N VAL A 57 6.00 7.65 11.62
CA VAL A 57 6.21 6.83 10.41
C VAL A 57 7.08 5.62 10.74
N THR A 58 8.16 5.80 11.51
CA THR A 58 9.00 4.70 11.98
C THR A 58 8.19 3.69 12.79
N GLU A 59 7.32 4.16 13.69
CA GLU A 59 6.44 3.30 14.49
C GLU A 59 5.41 2.55 13.63
N LEU A 60 4.80 3.25 12.66
CA LEU A 60 3.92 2.61 11.67
C LEU A 60 4.65 1.48 10.94
N ARG A 61 5.82 1.76 10.37
CA ARG A 61 6.64 0.78 9.63
C ARG A 61 6.98 -0.42 10.53
N ARG A 62 7.40 -0.18 11.77
CA ARG A 62 7.67 -1.23 12.77
C ARG A 62 6.46 -2.14 13.01
N ARG A 63 5.25 -1.56 13.15
CA ARG A 63 4.02 -2.35 13.34
C ARG A 63 3.66 -3.16 12.11
N VAL A 64 3.81 -2.60 10.91
CA VAL A 64 3.56 -3.32 9.66
C VAL A 64 4.55 -4.47 9.48
N VAL A 65 5.84 -4.24 9.78
CA VAL A 65 6.87 -5.29 9.75
C VAL A 65 6.56 -6.41 10.73
N ALA A 66 6.14 -6.08 11.95
CA ALA A 66 5.85 -7.04 13.02
C ALA A 66 4.55 -7.83 12.83
N ALA A 67 3.58 -7.30 12.07
CA ALA A 67 2.38 -8.01 11.69
C ALA A 67 2.73 -9.18 10.75
N ASP A 68 1.87 -10.17 10.64
CA ASP A 68 1.91 -11.20 9.60
C ASP A 68 0.96 -10.84 8.44
N ALA A 69 -0.17 -10.22 8.77
CA ALA A 69 -1.18 -9.76 7.82
C ALA A 69 -1.77 -8.39 8.19
N LEU A 70 -2.35 -7.72 7.20
CA LEU A 70 -3.07 -6.45 7.33
C LEU A 70 -4.55 -6.64 7.04
N LEU A 71 -5.42 -6.07 7.87
CA LEU A 71 -6.85 -5.93 7.59
C LEU A 71 -7.22 -4.45 7.59
N LEU A 72 -7.61 -3.92 6.43
CA LEU A 72 -7.95 -2.51 6.27
C LEU A 72 -9.47 -2.33 6.20
N CYS A 73 -10.00 -1.32 6.88
CA CYS A 73 -11.42 -0.95 6.75
C CYS A 73 -11.54 0.54 6.46
N THR A 74 -11.98 0.88 5.25
CA THR A 74 -11.93 2.28 4.77
C THR A 74 -13.30 2.80 4.33
N PRO A 75 -13.68 4.02 4.77
CA PRO A 75 -14.78 4.75 4.14
C PRO A 75 -14.33 5.26 2.76
N GLU A 76 -15.29 5.83 2.02
CA GLU A 76 -15.03 6.66 0.85
C GLU A 76 -15.27 8.12 1.16
N TYR A 77 -14.29 8.97 0.83
CA TYR A 77 -14.39 10.41 0.96
C TYR A 77 -14.16 11.06 -0.41
N ALA A 78 -15.08 11.94 -0.80
CA ALA A 78 -15.06 12.61 -2.10
C ALA A 78 -14.90 11.65 -3.30
N GLY A 79 -15.51 10.46 -3.23
CA GLY A 79 -15.46 9.46 -4.30
C GLY A 79 -14.17 8.65 -4.37
N SER A 80 -13.29 8.73 -3.36
CA SER A 80 -12.00 8.05 -3.39
C SER A 80 -11.52 7.60 -2.00
N LEU A 81 -10.33 7.00 -1.99
CA LEU A 81 -9.61 6.59 -0.80
C LEU A 81 -9.34 7.82 0.10
N PRO A 82 -9.59 7.74 1.42
CA PRO A 82 -9.30 8.83 2.34
C PRO A 82 -7.84 9.29 2.23
N GLY A 83 -7.63 10.61 2.13
CA GLY A 83 -6.28 11.18 1.95
C GLY A 83 -5.30 10.78 3.06
N SER A 84 -5.77 10.67 4.31
CA SER A 84 -4.95 10.19 5.43
C SER A 84 -4.52 8.73 5.25
N LEU A 85 -5.42 7.85 4.79
CA LEU A 85 -5.08 6.45 4.50
C LEU A 85 -4.15 6.34 3.29
N LYS A 86 -4.40 7.12 2.24
CA LYS A 86 -3.50 7.19 1.08
C LYS A 86 -2.09 7.63 1.49
N ASN A 87 -1.99 8.66 2.33
CA ASN A 87 -0.73 9.14 2.90
C ASN A 87 0.01 8.06 3.71
N LEU A 88 -0.71 7.28 4.52
CA LEU A 88 -0.15 6.12 5.21
C LEU A 88 0.41 5.10 4.22
N LEU A 89 -0.34 4.77 3.16
CA LEU A 89 0.10 3.81 2.15
C LEU A 89 1.32 4.32 1.38
N ASP A 90 1.40 5.62 1.08
CA ASP A 90 2.57 6.21 0.40
C ASP A 90 3.84 6.03 1.22
N TRP A 91 3.78 6.25 2.54
CA TRP A 91 4.90 5.97 3.45
C TRP A 91 5.33 4.51 3.47
N LEU A 92 4.39 3.56 3.36
CA LEU A 92 4.68 2.12 3.36
C LEU A 92 5.13 1.57 2.00
N VAL A 93 4.66 2.18 0.92
CA VAL A 93 5.12 1.86 -0.45
C VAL A 93 6.58 2.29 -0.59
N ASP A 94 6.90 3.52 -0.17
CA ASP A 94 8.27 4.06 -0.21
C ASP A 94 9.26 3.25 0.63
N GLY A 95 8.83 2.76 1.80
CA GLY A 95 9.65 1.92 2.69
C GLY A 95 9.69 0.42 2.31
N GLY A 96 8.79 -0.02 1.43
CA GLY A 96 8.71 -1.40 0.96
C GLY A 96 8.08 -2.39 1.94
N GLU A 97 7.53 -1.94 3.08
CA GLU A 97 6.98 -2.82 4.11
C GLU A 97 5.74 -3.62 3.67
N LEU A 98 5.09 -3.20 2.57
CA LEU A 98 3.96 -3.90 1.96
C LEU A 98 4.39 -5.12 1.12
N THR A 99 5.66 -5.22 0.72
CA THR A 99 6.12 -6.26 -0.21
C THR A 99 5.90 -7.66 0.36
N GLY A 100 5.11 -8.47 -0.33
CA GLY A 100 4.78 -9.84 0.09
C GLY A 100 3.82 -9.92 1.27
N ARG A 101 3.38 -8.79 1.83
CA ARG A 101 2.50 -8.74 3.01
C ARG A 101 1.11 -9.25 2.66
N ALA A 102 0.59 -10.20 3.42
CA ALA A 102 -0.80 -10.63 3.28
C ALA A 102 -1.73 -9.47 3.66
N ALA A 103 -2.72 -9.17 2.82
CA ALA A 103 -3.67 -8.09 3.07
C ALA A 103 -5.09 -8.48 2.66
N ALA A 104 -6.08 -7.95 3.36
CA ALA A 104 -7.49 -7.96 2.96
C ALA A 104 -8.16 -6.65 3.37
N TRP A 105 -9.32 -6.37 2.78
CA TRP A 105 -10.13 -5.21 3.16
C TRP A 105 -11.54 -5.61 3.61
N LEU A 106 -12.09 -4.83 4.53
CA LEU A 106 -13.48 -4.84 4.96
C LEU A 106 -14.14 -3.54 4.53
N SER A 107 -15.29 -3.62 3.88
CA SER A 107 -16.15 -2.46 3.65
C SER A 107 -17.43 -2.62 4.47
N VAL A 108 -17.79 -1.57 5.20
CA VAL A 108 -19.06 -1.51 5.96
C VAL A 108 -20.09 -0.60 5.31
N ALA A 109 -19.77 -0.08 4.13
CA ALA A 109 -20.64 0.82 3.38
C ALA A 109 -21.69 0.05 2.56
N ALA A 110 -22.78 0.73 2.23
CA ALA A 110 -23.76 0.23 1.27
C ALA A 110 -23.13 0.03 -0.12
N PRO A 111 -23.64 -0.91 -0.93
CA PRO A 111 -23.17 -1.06 -2.32
C PRO A 111 -23.22 0.26 -3.10
N GLY A 112 -22.16 0.53 -3.88
CA GLY A 112 -22.00 1.76 -4.65
C GLY A 112 -21.52 2.97 -3.84
N ARG A 113 -21.13 2.79 -2.57
CA ARG A 113 -20.65 3.87 -1.69
C ARG A 113 -19.19 3.72 -1.25
N ASP A 114 -18.47 2.77 -1.84
CA ASP A 114 -17.11 2.38 -1.50
C ASP A 114 -16.27 1.97 -2.72
N GLU A 115 -16.78 2.16 -3.93
CA GLU A 115 -16.13 1.68 -5.15
C GLU A 115 -14.80 2.38 -5.43
N GLY A 116 -14.77 3.71 -5.28
CA GLY A 116 -13.57 4.51 -5.48
C GLY A 116 -12.56 4.28 -4.36
N ALA A 117 -13.02 4.19 -3.12
CA ALA A 117 -12.13 3.85 -2.00
C ALA A 117 -11.52 2.46 -2.14
N ARG A 118 -12.32 1.45 -2.50
CA ARG A 118 -11.83 0.09 -2.71
C ARG A 118 -10.87 0.00 -3.89
N ALA A 119 -11.21 0.60 -5.03
CA ALA A 119 -10.33 0.62 -6.20
C ALA A 119 -8.99 1.30 -5.90
N GLY A 120 -9.02 2.44 -5.19
CA GLY A 120 -7.82 3.14 -4.76
C GLY A 120 -6.98 2.35 -3.76
N LEU A 121 -7.63 1.68 -2.80
CA LEU A 121 -6.95 0.83 -1.83
C LEU A 121 -6.28 -0.37 -2.49
N GLU A 122 -7.01 -1.11 -3.33
CA GLU A 122 -6.46 -2.27 -4.05
C GLU A 122 -5.28 -1.86 -4.94
N SER A 123 -5.42 -0.77 -5.70
CA SER A 123 -4.33 -0.24 -6.53
C SER A 123 -3.07 0.10 -5.72
N ALA A 124 -3.22 0.78 -4.58
CA ALA A 124 -2.08 1.13 -3.73
C ALA A 124 -1.43 -0.10 -3.08
N LEU A 125 -2.22 -1.08 -2.62
CA LEU A 125 -1.70 -2.33 -2.05
C LEU A 125 -0.96 -3.16 -3.10
N GLU A 126 -1.52 -3.31 -4.29
CA GLU A 126 -0.89 -4.03 -5.40
C GLU A 126 0.40 -3.35 -5.86
N HIS A 127 0.39 -2.01 -5.97
CA HIS A 127 1.58 -1.24 -6.29
C HIS A 127 2.70 -1.41 -5.24
N GLY A 128 2.33 -1.46 -3.96
CA GLY A 128 3.25 -1.75 -2.85
C GLY A 128 3.68 -3.22 -2.74
N GLY A 129 3.23 -4.10 -3.65
CA GLY A 129 3.60 -5.51 -3.67
C GLY A 129 2.91 -6.38 -2.60
N ALA A 130 1.81 -5.91 -2.00
CA ALA A 130 1.05 -6.71 -1.05
C ALA A 130 0.32 -7.87 -1.73
N ARG A 131 0.24 -9.01 -1.04
CA ARG A 131 -0.52 -10.20 -1.46
C ARG A 131 -1.97 -10.05 -1.02
N LEU A 132 -2.79 -9.42 -1.86
CA LEU A 132 -4.21 -9.20 -1.57
C LEU A 132 -5.01 -10.51 -1.65
N LEU A 133 -5.53 -10.96 -0.50
CA LEU A 133 -6.42 -12.12 -0.41
C LEU A 133 -7.86 -11.70 -0.75
N ARG A 134 -8.17 -11.62 -2.05
CA ARG A 134 -9.49 -11.20 -2.55
C ARG A 134 -10.66 -12.02 -1.99
N ALA A 135 -10.45 -13.31 -1.70
CA ALA A 135 -11.47 -14.17 -1.09
C ALA A 135 -11.83 -13.76 0.36
N ALA A 136 -10.95 -13.03 1.04
CA ALA A 136 -11.18 -12.47 2.37
C ALA A 136 -11.54 -10.98 2.31
N CYS A 137 -11.77 -10.42 1.11
CA CYS A 137 -12.21 -9.06 0.94
C CYS A 137 -13.74 -9.01 0.92
N VAL A 138 -14.35 -8.45 1.97
CA VAL A 138 -15.79 -8.60 2.21
C VAL A 138 -16.46 -7.23 2.38
N ARG A 139 -17.66 -7.09 1.82
CA ARG A 139 -18.57 -5.98 2.08
C ARG A 139 -19.70 -6.46 2.99
N VAL A 140 -19.84 -5.82 4.15
CA VAL A 140 -20.94 -6.04 5.11
C VAL A 140 -21.60 -4.70 5.37
N PRO A 141 -22.65 -4.31 4.60
CA PRO A 141 -23.31 -3.03 4.80
C PRO A 141 -23.90 -2.91 6.20
N LEU A 142 -23.52 -1.85 6.92
CA LEU A 142 -23.95 -1.60 8.30
C LEU A 142 -24.52 -0.18 8.46
N ASP A 143 -25.34 -0.03 9.49
CA ASP A 143 -25.86 1.25 9.96
C ASP A 143 -25.12 1.67 11.24
N ILE A 144 -24.90 2.96 11.45
CA ILE A 144 -24.23 3.45 12.67
C ILE A 144 -24.96 3.06 13.96
N ARG A 145 -26.29 2.86 13.90
CA ARG A 145 -27.12 2.37 15.02
C ARG A 145 -26.79 0.94 15.45
N SER A 146 -26.01 0.21 14.65
CA SER A 146 -25.52 -1.14 15.03
C SER A 146 -24.35 -1.10 16.01
N VAL A 147 -23.79 0.09 16.28
CA VAL A 147 -22.71 0.29 17.25
C VAL A 147 -23.31 0.40 18.66
N ASP A 148 -22.83 -0.43 19.57
CA ASP A 148 -23.23 -0.45 20.98
C ASP A 148 -22.51 0.61 21.83
N GLU A 149 -22.84 0.66 23.12
CA GLU A 149 -22.26 1.59 24.09
C GLU A 149 -20.75 1.39 24.33
N HIS A 150 -20.20 0.23 23.94
CA HIS A 150 -18.77 -0.06 24.02
C HIS A 150 -18.02 0.32 22.74
N GLY A 151 -18.73 0.84 21.73
CA GLY A 151 -18.16 1.17 20.43
C GLY A 151 -17.86 -0.06 19.58
N LEU A 152 -18.55 -1.18 19.83
CA LEU A 152 -18.48 -2.42 19.06
C LEU A 152 -19.76 -2.57 18.22
N VAL A 153 -19.68 -3.34 17.14
CA VAL A 153 -20.84 -3.60 16.28
C VAL A 153 -21.50 -4.90 16.72
N ALA A 154 -22.82 -4.86 16.98
CA ALA A 154 -23.59 -6.02 17.45
C ALA A 154 -24.14 -6.93 16.33
N ASP A 155 -23.92 -6.60 15.04
CA ASP A 155 -24.45 -7.35 13.90
C ASP A 155 -23.77 -8.74 13.77
N PRO A 156 -24.51 -9.87 13.88
CA PRO A 156 -23.94 -11.21 13.80
C PRO A 156 -23.30 -11.52 12.44
N ARG A 157 -23.76 -10.90 11.35
CA ARG A 157 -23.17 -11.10 10.01
C ARG A 157 -21.75 -10.56 9.97
N LEU A 158 -21.50 -9.43 10.65
CA LEU A 158 -20.15 -8.90 10.79
C LEU A 158 -19.28 -9.86 11.61
N HIS A 159 -19.78 -10.38 12.74
CA HIS A 159 -18.99 -11.30 13.58
C HIS A 159 -18.55 -12.55 12.81
N THR A 160 -19.47 -13.17 12.06
CA THR A 160 -19.16 -14.32 11.19
C THR A 160 -18.13 -13.94 10.13
N ALA A 161 -18.35 -12.84 9.41
CA ALA A 161 -17.42 -12.38 8.37
C ALA A 161 -16.01 -12.12 8.94
N LEU A 162 -15.92 -11.42 10.07
CA LEU A 162 -14.64 -11.14 10.74
C LEU A 162 -13.91 -12.42 11.14
N GLY A 163 -14.61 -13.39 11.73
CA GLY A 163 -14.03 -14.69 12.11
C GLY A 163 -13.47 -15.43 10.91
N ASP A 164 -14.21 -15.47 9.80
CA ASP A 164 -13.80 -16.16 8.58
C ASP A 164 -12.65 -15.44 7.86
N MET A 165 -12.70 -14.11 7.78
CA MET A 165 -11.63 -13.28 7.23
C MET A 165 -10.32 -13.46 7.99
N LEU A 166 -10.36 -13.38 9.33
CA LEU A 166 -9.17 -13.53 10.17
C LEU A 166 -8.57 -14.94 10.03
N ARG A 167 -9.38 -16.00 10.06
CA ARG A 167 -8.89 -17.37 9.82
C ARG A 167 -8.32 -17.56 8.42
N ALA A 168 -8.92 -16.94 7.40
CA ALA A 168 -8.40 -16.98 6.04
C ALA A 168 -7.04 -16.28 5.94
N LEU A 169 -6.88 -15.12 6.58
CA LEU A 169 -5.60 -14.42 6.66
C LEU A 169 -4.54 -15.24 7.39
N VAL A 170 -4.87 -15.93 8.49
CA VAL A 170 -3.94 -16.84 9.19
C VAL A 170 -3.40 -17.92 8.26
N ARG A 171 -4.28 -18.57 7.49
CA ARG A 171 -3.86 -19.62 6.55
C ARG A 171 -3.01 -19.07 5.42
N TRP A 172 -3.29 -17.85 4.98
CA TRP A 172 -2.62 -17.22 3.84
C TRP A 172 -1.31 -16.52 4.18
N SER A 173 -1.16 -16.04 5.42
CA SER A 173 0.03 -15.34 5.89
C SER A 173 1.22 -16.30 6.10
N ALA A 174 0.98 -17.61 6.09
CA ALA A 174 2.05 -18.59 6.08
C ALA A 174 2.99 -18.31 4.88
N PRO A 175 4.32 -18.30 5.08
CA PRO A 175 5.24 -18.08 3.98
C PRO A 175 5.02 -19.14 2.91
N GLU A 176 4.83 -18.69 1.67
CA GLU A 176 4.81 -19.62 0.54
C GLU A 176 6.21 -20.23 0.46
N PRO A 177 6.36 -21.57 0.47
CA PRO A 177 7.68 -22.17 0.31
C PRO A 177 8.24 -21.66 -1.01
N ARG A 178 9.47 -21.14 -1.00
CA ARG A 178 10.18 -20.75 -2.23
C ARG A 178 10.15 -21.96 -3.16
N ARG A 179 9.24 -21.94 -4.13
CA ARG A 179 9.27 -22.91 -5.22
C ARG A 179 10.38 -22.45 -6.13
N GLU A 180 11.56 -23.02 -5.95
CA GLU A 180 12.55 -23.01 -7.01
C GLU A 180 11.86 -23.50 -8.27
N PRO A 181 11.91 -22.74 -9.38
CA PRO A 181 11.32 -23.20 -10.62
C PRO A 181 11.90 -24.57 -10.97
N SER A 182 11.06 -25.54 -11.29
CA SER A 182 11.50 -26.92 -11.58
C SER A 182 12.49 -27.02 -12.75
N TRP A 183 12.64 -25.95 -13.55
CA TRP A 183 13.64 -25.86 -14.61
C TRP A 183 15.07 -25.62 -14.12
N GLN A 184 15.28 -25.26 -12.84
CA GLN A 184 16.62 -25.10 -12.25
C GLN A 184 17.27 -26.44 -11.83
N VAL A 185 16.51 -27.53 -11.75
CA VAL A 185 17.01 -28.81 -11.21
C VAL A 185 17.64 -29.71 -12.29
N GLN A 186 17.44 -29.43 -13.59
CA GLN A 186 18.00 -30.27 -14.68
C GLN A 186 18.29 -29.47 -15.95
N SER A 187 19.32 -28.63 -15.98
CA SER A 187 19.96 -28.27 -17.25
C SER A 187 21.20 -29.14 -17.43
N SER A 188 21.11 -30.19 -18.25
CA SER A 188 22.24 -31.04 -18.62
C SER A 188 23.27 -30.32 -19.50
N LEU A 189 22.98 -29.08 -19.92
CA LEU A 189 23.81 -28.29 -20.83
C LEU A 189 24.62 -27.20 -20.12
N TYR A 190 24.21 -26.77 -18.92
CA TYR A 190 24.92 -25.76 -18.14
C TYR A 190 24.81 -26.06 -16.64
N PRO A 191 25.92 -26.34 -15.93
CA PRO A 191 25.88 -26.47 -14.48
C PRO A 191 25.46 -25.13 -13.85
N VAL A 192 24.54 -25.20 -12.89
CA VAL A 192 24.16 -24.05 -12.06
C VAL A 192 25.34 -23.73 -11.15
N ILE A 193 25.98 -22.58 -11.36
CA ILE A 193 27.05 -22.11 -10.48
C ILE A 193 26.38 -21.50 -9.24
N THR A 194 26.38 -22.22 -8.13
CA THR A 194 26.03 -21.67 -6.82
C THR A 194 27.18 -20.78 -6.32
N GLY A 195 26.88 -19.72 -5.57
CA GLY A 195 27.83 -18.63 -5.27
C GLY A 195 29.16 -19.01 -4.61
N SER A 196 29.32 -20.24 -4.11
CA SER A 196 30.60 -20.78 -3.63
C SER A 196 31.55 -21.24 -4.75
N ASP A 197 31.02 -21.53 -5.94
CA ASP A 197 31.76 -22.04 -7.11
C ASP A 197 31.91 -21.00 -8.22
N ALA A 198 31.61 -19.73 -7.94
CA ALA A 198 31.80 -18.65 -8.89
C ALA A 198 33.29 -18.55 -9.25
N PRO A 199 33.70 -18.72 -10.53
CA PRO A 199 35.08 -18.50 -10.90
C PRO A 199 35.43 -17.05 -10.58
N GLY A 200 36.53 -16.85 -9.84
CA GLY A 200 37.01 -15.52 -9.49
C GLY A 200 37.21 -14.72 -10.76
N PHE A 201 36.36 -13.72 -10.99
CA PHE A 201 36.60 -12.75 -12.05
C PHE A 201 37.90 -12.03 -11.68
N GLY A 202 38.97 -12.36 -12.42
CA GLY A 202 40.25 -11.67 -12.32
C GLY A 202 40.05 -10.15 -12.38
N ARG A 203 40.93 -9.42 -11.68
CA ARG A 203 40.85 -7.96 -11.54
C ARG A 203 40.47 -7.28 -12.86
N ARG A 204 39.53 -6.34 -12.78
CA ARG A 204 39.13 -5.45 -13.89
C ARG A 204 40.36 -5.01 -14.70
N PRO A 205 40.38 -5.21 -16.03
CA PRO A 205 41.40 -4.61 -16.89
C PRO A 205 41.40 -3.08 -16.73
N ASP A 206 42.59 -2.50 -16.63
CA ASP A 206 42.79 -1.06 -16.58
C ASP A 206 42.60 -0.46 -17.98
N PHE A 207 41.50 0.28 -18.20
CA PHE A 207 41.19 0.97 -19.45
C PHE A 207 41.88 2.35 -19.52
N ARG A 208 43.21 2.40 -19.27
CA ARG A 208 44.00 3.64 -19.37
C ARG A 208 44.48 3.99 -20.77
N GLY A 209 43.97 3.34 -21.82
CA GLY A 209 44.17 3.75 -23.21
C GLY A 209 42.87 4.22 -23.83
N ARG A 210 42.60 5.54 -23.83
CA ARG A 210 41.54 6.10 -24.69
C ARG A 210 42.00 5.96 -26.15
N PRO A 211 41.21 5.34 -27.04
CA PRO A 211 41.42 5.48 -28.47
C PRO A 211 41.10 6.94 -28.86
N ASP A 212 41.97 7.54 -29.65
CA ASP A 212 41.75 8.85 -30.24
C ASP A 212 40.68 8.73 -31.34
N LEU A 213 39.43 9.05 -30.98
CA LEU A 213 38.35 9.17 -31.94
C LEU A 213 38.44 10.57 -32.56
N GLY A 214 39.24 10.67 -33.62
CA GLY A 214 39.32 11.86 -34.44
C GLY A 214 37.95 12.30 -34.96
N GLY A 215 37.73 13.62 -34.94
CA GLY A 215 36.69 14.30 -35.70
C GLY A 215 35.25 14.08 -35.22
N GLY A 216 34.85 14.76 -34.13
CA GLY A 216 33.44 14.93 -33.82
C GLY A 216 32.75 15.78 -34.91
N PRO A 217 31.55 15.43 -35.37
CA PRO A 217 30.80 16.24 -36.33
C PRO A 217 30.44 17.60 -35.71
N ASP A 218 30.57 18.64 -36.53
CA ASP A 218 30.22 20.02 -36.19
C ASP A 218 28.70 20.17 -36.12
N PHE A 219 28.15 20.38 -34.92
CA PHE A 219 26.74 20.73 -34.69
C PHE A 219 26.59 22.25 -34.57
N GLY A 220 27.23 23.00 -35.46
CA GLY A 220 27.07 24.45 -35.61
C GLY A 220 25.72 24.82 -36.22
N GLY A 221 24.67 24.83 -35.41
CA GLY A 221 23.37 25.38 -35.79
C GLY A 221 22.34 25.25 -34.67
N ARG A 222 22.20 26.28 -33.83
CA ARG A 222 21.05 26.39 -32.92
C ARG A 222 19.77 26.58 -33.76
N PRO A 223 18.72 25.77 -33.57
CA PRO A 223 17.41 26.10 -34.11
C PRO A 223 16.93 27.42 -33.50
N ASP A 224 16.53 28.35 -34.37
CA ASP A 224 15.88 29.60 -33.97
C ASP A 224 14.43 29.29 -33.59
N PHE A 225 14.15 29.29 -32.28
CA PHE A 225 12.78 29.24 -31.77
C PHE A 225 12.20 30.65 -31.81
N GLY A 226 11.83 31.07 -33.02
CA GLY A 226 11.16 32.35 -33.24
C GLY A 226 9.88 32.48 -32.42
N GLY A 227 9.79 33.58 -31.67
CA GLY A 227 8.55 34.20 -31.17
C GLY A 227 7.87 33.54 -29.97
N ARG A 228 7.79 34.26 -28.85
CA ARG A 228 6.78 33.99 -27.81
C ARG A 228 5.38 34.16 -28.41
N PRO A 229 4.45 33.20 -28.24
CA PRO A 229 3.05 33.44 -28.53
C PRO A 229 2.54 34.58 -27.65
N ASP A 230 1.90 35.58 -28.27
CA ASP A 230 1.20 36.66 -27.56
C ASP A 230 -0.11 36.10 -27.02
N PHE A 231 -0.15 35.85 -25.71
CA PHE A 231 -1.39 35.53 -25.02
C PHE A 231 -2.11 36.85 -24.78
N GLY A 232 -3.01 37.20 -25.69
CA GLY A 232 -3.88 38.37 -25.59
C GLY A 232 -4.45 38.52 -24.17
N GLY A 233 -4.50 39.77 -23.70
CA GLY A 233 -4.82 40.13 -22.32
C GLY A 233 -6.15 39.55 -21.80
N PRO A 234 -6.31 39.50 -20.48
CA PRO A 234 -7.47 38.88 -19.84
C PRO A 234 -8.78 39.55 -20.28
N PRO A 235 -9.87 38.80 -20.48
CA PRO A 235 -11.16 39.36 -20.84
C PRO A 235 -11.70 40.27 -19.74
N ASP A 236 -12.19 41.45 -20.15
CA ASP A 236 -12.83 42.43 -19.28
C ASP A 236 -14.24 41.94 -18.89
N PHE A 237 -14.41 41.62 -17.60
CA PHE A 237 -15.72 41.29 -17.05
C PHE A 237 -16.44 42.57 -16.67
N GLY A 238 -17.13 43.15 -17.66
CA GLY A 238 -18.00 44.30 -17.52
C GLY A 238 -18.97 44.16 -16.33
N GLY A 239 -19.12 45.28 -15.61
CA GLY A 239 -19.80 45.40 -14.33
C GLY A 239 -21.27 44.94 -14.32
N ARG A 240 -21.70 44.51 -13.12
CA ARG A 240 -23.09 44.15 -12.82
C ARG A 240 -24.01 45.38 -12.91
N PRO A 241 -25.15 45.31 -13.60
CA PRO A 241 -26.20 46.30 -13.40
C PRO A 241 -26.84 46.10 -12.02
N GLY A 242 -27.02 47.21 -11.30
CA GLY A 242 -27.73 47.29 -10.02
C GLY A 242 -29.25 47.33 -10.19
#